data_AF-A0A3A9W259-F1
#
_entry.id   AF-A0A3A9W259-F1
#
_cell.length_a   1.000
_cell.length_b   1.000
_cell.length_c   1.000
_cell.angle_alpha   90.00
_cell.angle_beta   90.00
_cell.angle_gamma   90.00
#
_symmetry.space_group_name_H-M   'P 1'
#
loop_
_entity.id
_entity.type
_entity.pdbx_description
1 polymer ?
#
loop_
_entity_poly.entity_id
_entity_poly.type
_entity_poly.pdbx_seq_one_letter_code
_entity_poly.pdbx_strand_id
1 'polypeptide(L)'
;MLLILVVDIFIYTDFVRYYDIIAVLITLFYALGSFLIKDYILKEDLQIKKLISISVAIGTLFIVYLIYSITELAMPKINDSLFSVASITISLLLFSACSFIVYKADRYEKGIYLFIATCCTLFTDALLAINELYYYTREFTVLANISEIIGLYFFTSFFVQTSLKDKTLDESDFF
;
A
#
# COMPACT_ATOMS: atom_id res chain seq x y z
N MET A 1 7.17 -2.34 10.66
CA MET A 1 6.56 -2.45 12.00
C MET A 1 7.06 -1.35 12.92
N LEU A 2 8.33 -1.35 13.36
CA LEU A 2 8.85 -0.27 14.21
C LEU A 2 8.72 1.13 13.60
N LEU A 3 8.94 1.27 12.29
CA LEU A 3 8.75 2.56 11.58
C LEU A 3 7.31 3.09 11.69
N ILE A 4 6.30 2.22 11.57
CA ILE A 4 4.89 2.62 11.64
C ILE A 4 4.54 3.08 13.06
N LEU A 5 5.02 2.36 14.08
CA LEU A 5 4.82 2.78 15.47
C LEU A 5 5.41 4.18 15.75
N VAL A 6 6.60 4.46 15.21
CA VAL A 6 7.20 5.80 15.31
C VAL A 6 6.37 6.84 14.56
N VAL A 7 5.83 6.49 13.39
CA VAL A 7 4.93 7.34 12.61
C VAL A 7 3.67 7.69 13.41
N ASP A 8 3.03 6.71 14.05
CA ASP A 8 1.85 6.91 14.89
C ASP A 8 2.09 7.91 16.02
N ILE A 9 3.26 7.83 16.67
CA ILE A 9 3.63 8.79 17.72
C ILE A 9 3.60 10.22 17.17
N PHE A 10 4.16 10.45 15.99
CA PHE A 10 4.18 11.78 15.38
C PHE A 10 2.80 12.23 14.91
N ILE A 11 2.02 11.33 14.31
CA ILE A 11 0.63 11.58 13.90
C ILE A 11 -0.20 12.06 15.09
N TYR A 12 -0.19 11.31 16.19
CA TYR A 12 -1.01 11.61 17.36
C TYR A 12 -0.46 12.74 18.26
N THR A 13 0.79 13.13 18.07
CA THR A 13 1.36 14.30 18.77
C THR A 13 0.94 15.59 18.08
N ASP A 14 1.26 15.73 16.79
CA ASP A 14 0.93 16.91 15.98
C ASP A 14 1.19 16.60 14.49
N PHE A 15 0.17 16.12 13.78
CA PHE A 15 0.27 15.70 12.39
C PHE A 15 0.82 16.81 11.47
N VAL A 16 0.31 18.04 11.60
CA VAL A 16 0.67 19.14 10.71
C VAL A 16 2.12 19.57 10.96
N ARG A 17 2.52 19.70 12.23
CA ARG A 17 3.88 20.12 12.59
C ARG A 17 4.94 19.09 12.18
N TYR A 18 4.63 17.80 12.29
CA TYR A 18 5.58 16.73 12.00
C TYR A 18 5.40 16.10 10.62
N TYR A 19 4.61 16.72 9.74
CA TYR A 19 4.23 16.17 8.44
C TYR A 19 5.43 15.70 7.61
N ASP A 20 6.49 16.50 7.51
CA ASP A 20 7.67 16.11 6.71
C ASP A 20 8.42 14.90 7.31
N ILE A 21 8.47 14.80 8.63
CA ILE A 21 9.08 13.64 9.31
C ILE A 21 8.22 12.40 9.06
N ILE A 22 6.90 12.53 9.22
CA ILE A 22 5.93 11.47 8.91
C ILE A 22 6.11 11.02 7.46
N ALA A 23 6.19 11.95 6.52
CA ALA A 23 6.35 11.66 5.10
C ALA A 23 7.64 10.89 4.79
N VAL A 24 8.76 11.28 5.38
CA VAL A 24 10.04 10.56 5.24
C VAL A 24 9.93 9.15 5.79
N LEU A 25 9.32 8.97 6.97
CA LEU A 25 9.18 7.65 7.59
C LEU A 25 8.23 6.73 6.82
N ILE A 26 7.09 7.24 6.34
CA ILE A 26 6.15 6.50 5.50
C ILE A 26 6.81 6.12 4.16
N THR A 27 7.49 7.07 3.52
CA THR A 27 8.22 6.83 2.27
C THR A 27 9.29 5.75 2.47
N LEU A 28 10.03 5.80 3.57
CA LEU A 28 11.01 4.79 3.92
C LEU A 28 10.35 3.42 4.16
N PHE A 29 9.22 3.37 4.85
CA PHE A 29 8.47 2.12 5.06
C PHE A 29 8.05 1.50 3.72
N TYR A 30 7.47 2.27 2.81
CA TYR A 30 7.07 1.77 1.49
C TYR A 30 8.27 1.38 0.62
N ALA A 31 9.35 2.16 0.63
CA ALA A 31 10.56 1.82 -0.11
C ALA A 31 11.17 0.49 0.37
N LEU A 32 11.24 0.27 1.69
CA LEU A 32 11.68 -0.99 2.27
C LEU A 32 10.72 -2.13 1.95
N GLY A 33 9.41 -1.88 2.01
CA GLY A 33 8.39 -2.85 1.61
C GLY A 33 8.55 -3.30 0.16
N SER A 34 8.69 -2.36 -0.77
CA SER A 34 8.98 -2.63 -2.19
C SER A 34 10.28 -3.42 -2.37
N PHE A 35 11.33 -3.04 -1.63
CA PHE A 35 12.61 -3.73 -1.68
C PHE A 35 12.49 -5.20 -1.23
N LEU A 36 11.74 -5.48 -0.16
CA LEU A 36 11.49 -6.84 0.31
C LEU A 36 10.65 -7.66 -0.68
N ILE A 37 9.64 -7.05 -1.31
CA ILE A 37 8.80 -7.74 -2.30
C ILE A 37 9.56 -8.02 -3.59
N LYS A 38 10.54 -7.19 -3.95
CA LYS A 38 11.31 -7.32 -5.20
C LYS A 38 11.88 -8.73 -5.42
N ASP A 39 12.33 -9.39 -4.36
CA ASP A 39 12.91 -10.74 -4.45
C ASP A 39 11.88 -11.81 -4.83
N TYR A 40 10.59 -11.52 -4.67
CA TYR A 40 9.49 -12.39 -5.05
C TYR A 40 9.03 -12.18 -6.50
N ILE A 41 9.50 -11.12 -7.18
CA ILE A 41 9.11 -10.77 -8.55
C ILE A 41 10.15 -11.33 -9.53
N LEU A 42 9.75 -12.25 -10.41
CA LEU A 42 10.60 -12.68 -11.53
C LEU A 42 10.39 -11.80 -12.77
N LYS A 43 11.39 -11.78 -13.66
CA LYS A 43 11.31 -11.06 -14.94
C LYS A 43 10.15 -11.51 -15.82
N GLU A 44 9.74 -12.77 -15.69
CA GLU A 44 8.60 -13.36 -16.41
C GLU A 44 7.25 -12.81 -15.93
N ASP A 45 7.17 -12.40 -14.67
CA ASP A 45 5.97 -11.84 -14.04
C ASP A 45 5.68 -10.40 -14.53
N LEU A 46 6.65 -9.75 -15.17
CA LEU A 46 6.56 -8.38 -15.70
C LEU A 46 5.90 -8.31 -17.10
N GLN A 47 5.33 -9.40 -17.60
CA GLN A 47 4.65 -9.40 -18.90
C GLN A 47 3.36 -8.55 -18.85
N ILE A 48 3.49 -7.27 -19.21
CA ILE A 48 2.45 -6.22 -19.21
C ILE A 48 1.15 -6.68 -19.90
N LYS A 49 1.25 -7.50 -20.96
CA LYS A 49 0.09 -8.02 -21.71
C LYS A 49 -0.84 -8.92 -20.87
N LYS A 50 -0.34 -9.58 -19.83
CA LYS A 50 -1.15 -10.40 -18.90
C LYS A 50 -1.73 -9.58 -17.74
N LEU A 51 -1.19 -8.39 -17.47
CA LEU A 51 -1.56 -7.57 -16.31
C LEU A 51 -2.74 -6.63 -16.60
N ILE A 52 -2.94 -6.25 -17.87
CA ILE A 52 -3.99 -5.30 -18.28
C ILE A 52 -5.29 -6.05 -18.57
N SER A 53 -6.17 -6.14 -17.58
CA SER A 53 -7.58 -6.49 -17.74
C SER A 53 -8.44 -5.24 -17.55
N ILE A 54 -9.65 -5.21 -18.13
CA ILE A 54 -10.61 -4.11 -17.98
C ILE A 54 -10.86 -3.78 -16.50
N SER A 55 -11.02 -4.80 -15.65
CA SER A 55 -11.22 -4.59 -14.21
C SER A 55 -10.00 -3.94 -13.54
N VAL A 56 -8.78 -4.24 -14.02
CA VAL A 56 -7.55 -3.63 -13.53
C VAL A 56 -7.46 -2.17 -13.97
N ALA A 57 -7.81 -1.87 -15.22
CA ALA A 57 -7.82 -0.49 -15.72
C ALA A 57 -8.79 0.40 -14.93
N ILE A 58 -10.00 -0.10 -14.64
CA ILE A 58 -10.99 0.61 -13.82
C ILE A 58 -10.47 0.81 -12.39
N GLY A 59 -9.89 -0.23 -11.78
CA GLY A 59 -9.30 -0.13 -10.44
C GLY A 59 -8.17 0.90 -10.36
N THR A 60 -7.25 0.87 -11.32
CA THR A 60 -6.17 1.87 -11.43
C THR A 60 -6.71 3.28 -11.58
N LEU A 61 -7.76 3.48 -12.39
CA LEU A 61 -8.39 4.78 -12.55
C LEU A 61 -8.97 5.31 -11.24
N PHE A 62 -9.64 4.45 -10.45
CA PHE A 62 -10.13 4.83 -9.12
C PHE A 62 -9.00 5.16 -8.15
N ILE A 63 -7.89 4.39 -8.15
CA ILE A 63 -6.73 4.67 -7.29
C ILE A 63 -6.10 6.02 -7.66
N VAL A 64 -5.89 6.28 -8.95
CA VAL A 64 -5.32 7.56 -9.41
C VAL A 64 -6.25 8.72 -9.05
N TYR A 65 -7.56 8.56 -9.23
CA TYR A 65 -8.54 9.57 -8.84
C TYR A 65 -8.55 9.82 -7.33
N LEU A 66 -8.43 8.76 -6.52
CA LEU A 66 -8.38 8.86 -5.06
C LEU A 66 -7.13 9.60 -4.61
N ILE A 67 -5.96 9.26 -5.15
CA ILE A 67 -4.70 9.96 -4.88
C ILE A 67 -4.80 11.44 -5.26
N TYR A 68 -5.35 11.75 -6.44
CA TYR A 68 -5.58 13.13 -6.89
C TYR A 68 -6.47 13.89 -5.90
N SER A 69 -7.62 13.31 -5.54
CA SER A 69 -8.59 13.95 -4.64
C SER A 69 -8.02 14.22 -3.25
N ILE A 70 -7.25 13.27 -2.69
CA ILE A 70 -6.60 13.45 -1.39
C ILE A 70 -5.49 14.49 -1.48
N THR A 71 -4.72 14.51 -2.56
CA THR A 71 -3.63 15.47 -2.77
C THR A 71 -4.19 16.89 -2.87
N GLU A 72 -5.22 17.08 -3.70
CA GLU A 72 -5.92 18.36 -3.86
C GLU A 72 -6.52 18.83 -2.52
N LEU A 73 -7.09 17.91 -1.74
CA LEU A 73 -7.60 18.19 -0.42
C LEU A 73 -6.49 18.53 0.57
N ALA A 74 -5.33 17.86 0.55
CA ALA A 74 -4.28 18.08 1.53
C ALA A 74 -3.49 19.38 1.29
N MET A 75 -3.30 19.79 0.03
CA MET A 75 -2.44 20.92 -0.38
C MET A 75 -2.69 22.24 0.37
N PRO A 76 -3.94 22.72 0.57
CA PRO A 76 -4.18 24.00 1.25
C PRO A 76 -3.75 24.04 2.72
N LYS A 77 -3.64 22.87 3.36
CA LYS A 77 -3.31 22.74 4.79
C LYS A 77 -1.83 22.46 5.03
N ILE A 78 -1.15 21.92 4.03
CA ILE A 78 0.25 21.52 4.10
C ILE A 78 1.05 22.46 3.20
N ASN A 79 1.30 23.66 3.73
CA ASN A 79 2.05 24.71 3.04
C ASN A 79 3.47 24.24 2.68
N ASP A 80 3.83 24.33 1.40
CA ASP A 80 5.16 24.06 0.81
C ASP A 80 5.75 22.64 0.93
N SER A 81 5.05 21.63 1.48
CA SER A 81 5.56 20.24 1.51
C SER A 81 5.21 19.41 0.26
N LEU A 82 5.25 20.03 -0.93
CA LEU A 82 5.00 19.37 -2.22
C LEU A 82 5.88 18.13 -2.42
N PHE A 83 7.15 18.24 -2.03
CA PHE A 83 8.10 17.14 -2.13
C PHE A 83 7.71 15.95 -1.24
N SER A 84 7.28 16.22 0.00
CA SER A 84 6.84 15.21 0.96
C SER A 84 5.62 14.45 0.43
N VAL A 85 4.60 15.16 -0.09
CA VAL A 85 3.40 14.55 -0.70
C VAL A 85 3.79 13.68 -1.91
N ALA A 86 4.63 14.20 -2.79
CA ALA A 86 5.09 13.47 -3.97
C ALA A 86 5.89 12.21 -3.59
N SER A 87 6.74 12.29 -2.57
CA SER A 87 7.56 11.18 -2.10
C SER A 87 6.72 10.03 -1.53
N ILE A 88 5.71 10.34 -0.70
CA ILE A 88 4.75 9.33 -0.20
C ILE A 88 4.00 8.72 -1.38
N THR A 89 3.48 9.55 -2.28
CA THR A 89 2.66 9.08 -3.40
C THR A 89 3.45 8.13 -4.32
N ILE A 90 4.67 8.51 -4.71
CA ILE A 90 5.51 7.70 -5.60
C ILE A 90 5.90 6.38 -4.92
N SER A 91 6.29 6.42 -3.64
CA SER A 91 6.68 5.22 -2.91
C SER A 91 5.50 4.27 -2.66
N LEU A 92 4.32 4.80 -2.34
CA LEU A 92 3.08 4.03 -2.22
C LEU A 92 2.67 3.39 -3.55
N LEU A 93 2.76 4.12 -4.67
CA LEU A 93 2.50 3.57 -6.00
C LEU A 93 3.48 2.46 -6.35
N LEU A 94 4.76 2.63 -6.04
CA LEU A 94 5.78 1.59 -6.25
C LEU A 94 5.49 0.35 -5.41
N PHE A 95 5.19 0.53 -4.13
CA PHE A 95 4.79 -0.56 -3.22
C PHE A 95 3.56 -1.30 -3.74
N SER A 96 2.52 -0.56 -4.11
CA SER A 96 1.29 -1.09 -4.67
C SER A 96 1.54 -1.88 -5.96
N ALA A 97 2.36 -1.34 -6.87
CA ALA A 97 2.72 -2.02 -8.12
C ALA A 97 3.46 -3.33 -7.85
N CYS A 98 4.47 -3.34 -6.96
CA CYS A 98 5.20 -4.55 -6.58
C CYS A 98 4.26 -5.61 -5.99
N SER A 99 3.43 -5.23 -5.02
CA SER A 99 2.43 -6.11 -4.39
C SER A 99 1.45 -6.68 -5.41
N PHE A 100 0.97 -5.85 -6.33
CA PHE A 100 0.03 -6.26 -7.37
C PHE A 100 0.65 -7.23 -8.37
N ILE A 101 1.92 -7.03 -8.75
CA ILE A 101 2.64 -7.96 -9.63
C ILE A 101 2.75 -9.33 -8.97
N VAL A 102 3.14 -9.41 -7.70
CA VAL A 102 3.23 -10.69 -6.97
C VAL A 102 1.88 -11.36 -6.84
N TYR A 103 0.82 -10.59 -6.55
CA TYR A 103 -0.54 -11.11 -6.52
C TYR A 103 -0.97 -11.68 -7.88
N LYS A 104 -0.75 -10.94 -8.97
CA LYS A 104 -1.14 -11.36 -10.32
C LYS A 104 -0.32 -12.48 -10.91
N ALA A 105 0.94 -12.61 -10.51
CA ALA A 105 1.77 -13.75 -10.89
C ALA A 105 1.16 -15.07 -10.41
N ASP A 106 0.38 -15.03 -9.31
CA ASP A 106 -0.32 -16.17 -8.71
C ASP A 106 0.60 -17.37 -8.35
N ARG A 107 1.91 -17.11 -8.22
CA ARG A 107 2.95 -18.11 -7.95
C ARG A 107 3.04 -18.51 -6.48
N TYR A 108 2.49 -17.69 -5.59
CA TYR A 108 2.58 -17.85 -4.15
C TYR A 108 1.19 -18.05 -3.56
N GLU A 109 1.03 -18.99 -2.64
CA GLU A 109 -0.26 -19.29 -2.01
C GLU A 109 -0.87 -18.06 -1.33
N LYS A 110 -0.01 -17.22 -0.74
CA LYS A 110 -0.42 -16.03 0.00
C LYS A 110 -0.28 -14.75 -0.82
N GLY A 111 -0.13 -14.81 -2.14
CA GLY A 111 -0.01 -13.60 -2.99
C GLY A 111 -1.15 -12.59 -2.80
N ILE A 112 -2.37 -13.06 -2.55
CA ILE A 112 -3.53 -12.23 -2.22
C ILE A 112 -3.35 -11.38 -0.95
N TYR A 113 -2.51 -11.81 -0.01
CA TYR A 113 -2.27 -11.06 1.24
C TYR A 113 -1.55 -9.73 0.95
N LEU A 114 -0.64 -9.68 -0.04
CA LEU A 114 -0.01 -8.41 -0.45
C LEU A 114 -1.01 -7.45 -1.08
N PHE A 115 -1.99 -7.97 -1.83
CA PHE A 115 -3.06 -7.15 -2.40
C PHE A 115 -3.93 -6.55 -1.29
N ILE A 116 -4.38 -7.37 -0.33
CA ILE A 116 -5.16 -6.91 0.83
C ILE A 116 -4.38 -5.86 1.63
N ALA A 117 -3.10 -6.14 1.92
CA ALA A 117 -2.23 -5.21 2.64
C ALA A 117 -2.14 -3.85 1.93
N THR A 118 -1.99 -3.86 0.60
CA THR A 118 -1.94 -2.64 -0.22
C THR A 118 -3.25 -1.85 -0.19
N CYS A 119 -4.39 -2.54 -0.23
CA CYS A 119 -5.69 -1.89 -0.10
C CYS A 119 -5.84 -1.24 1.29
N CYS A 120 -5.41 -1.93 2.35
CA CYS A 120 -5.41 -1.39 3.70
C CYS A 120 -4.50 -0.16 3.85
N THR A 121 -3.30 -0.16 3.26
CA THR A 121 -2.39 1.00 3.34
C THR A 121 -2.95 2.21 2.57
N LEU A 122 -3.48 1.99 1.37
CA LEU A 122 -4.17 3.05 0.60
C LEU A 122 -5.33 3.67 1.38
N PHE A 123 -6.13 2.82 2.03
CA PHE A 123 -7.27 3.28 2.82
C PHE A 123 -6.85 4.01 4.10
N THR A 124 -5.81 3.54 4.77
CA THR A 124 -5.26 4.15 5.99
C THR A 124 -4.70 5.54 5.68
N ASP A 125 -3.82 5.66 4.68
CA ASP A 125 -3.22 6.94 4.29
C ASP A 125 -4.29 7.96 3.89
N ALA A 126 -5.31 7.52 3.15
CA ALA A 126 -6.43 8.35 2.74
C ALA A 126 -7.25 8.87 3.93
N LEU A 127 -7.70 7.95 4.80
CA LEU A 127 -8.51 8.32 5.96
C LEU A 127 -7.74 9.20 6.93
N LEU A 128 -6.45 8.92 7.13
CA LEU A 128 -5.63 9.70 8.03
C LEU A 128 -5.43 11.11 7.53
N ALA A 129 -5.09 11.29 6.25
CA ALA A 129 -4.95 12.62 5.65
C ALA A 129 -6.27 13.42 5.73
N ILE A 130 -7.41 12.79 5.46
CA ILE A 130 -8.73 13.42 5.57
C ILE A 130 -9.03 13.78 7.03
N ASN A 131 -8.78 12.87 7.96
CA ASN A 131 -9.10 13.05 9.37
C ASN A 131 -8.28 14.19 9.98
N GLU A 132 -6.96 14.10 9.88
CA GLU A 132 -6.04 15.00 10.58
C GLU A 132 -6.05 16.42 9.99
N LEU A 133 -6.39 16.58 8.72
CA LEU A 133 -6.41 17.90 8.08
C LEU A 133 -7.77 18.62 8.13
N TYR A 134 -8.88 17.89 8.31
CA TYR A 134 -10.23 18.45 8.12
C TYR A 134 -11.27 18.10 9.19
N TYR A 135 -11.39 16.83 9.58
CA TYR A 135 -12.56 16.37 10.34
C TYR A 135 -12.26 16.13 11.82
N TYR A 136 -11.07 15.60 12.13
CA TYR A 136 -10.62 15.23 13.47
C TYR A 136 -11.69 14.43 14.25
N THR A 137 -12.27 13.41 13.60
CA THR A 137 -13.34 12.57 14.14
C THR A 137 -12.79 11.23 14.62
N ARG A 138 -13.34 10.74 15.74
CA ARG A 138 -12.90 9.49 16.37
C ARG A 138 -13.13 8.28 15.46
N GLU A 139 -14.20 8.31 14.68
CA GLU A 139 -14.62 7.23 13.80
C GLU A 139 -13.57 6.96 12.71
N PHE A 140 -13.03 8.02 12.10
CA PHE A 140 -11.99 7.88 11.08
C PHE A 140 -10.67 7.40 11.67
N THR A 141 -10.29 7.87 12.86
CA THR A 141 -9.12 7.35 13.58
C THR A 141 -9.24 5.86 13.86
N VAL A 142 -10.40 5.40 14.35
CA VAL A 142 -10.63 3.98 14.65
C VAL A 142 -10.57 3.13 13.37
N LEU A 143 -11.19 3.60 12.27
CA LEU A 143 -11.17 2.89 10.99
C LEU A 143 -9.76 2.83 10.38
N ALA A 144 -9.01 3.93 10.42
CA ALA A 144 -7.61 3.96 9.99
C ALA A 144 -6.76 2.96 10.78
N ASN A 145 -6.85 2.96 12.11
CA ASN A 145 -6.08 2.04 12.96
C ASN A 145 -6.42 0.56 12.70
N ILE A 146 -7.72 0.22 12.56
CA ILE A 146 -8.13 -1.14 12.24
C ILE A 146 -7.57 -1.55 10.88
N SER A 147 -7.71 -0.68 9.87
CA SER A 147 -7.18 -0.92 8.53
C SER A 147 -5.67 -1.12 8.54
N GLU A 148 -4.94 -0.29 9.28
CA GLU A 148 -3.50 -0.39 9.41
C GLU A 148 -3.08 -1.72 10.03
N ILE A 149 -3.68 -2.10 11.17
CA ILE A 149 -3.37 -3.37 11.85
C ILE A 149 -3.63 -4.55 10.93
N ILE A 150 -4.76 -4.55 10.21
CA ILE A 150 -5.09 -5.59 9.24
C ILE A 150 -4.06 -5.61 8.11
N GLY A 151 -3.68 -4.45 7.58
CA GLY A 151 -2.69 -4.32 6.52
C GLY A 151 -1.34 -4.87 6.92
N LEU A 152 -0.85 -4.50 8.10
CA LEU A 152 0.42 -4.99 8.66
C LEU A 152 0.37 -6.49 8.97
N TYR A 153 -0.76 -7.00 9.45
CA TYR A 153 -0.97 -8.42 9.68
C TYR A 153 -0.84 -9.22 8.38
N PHE A 154 -1.55 -8.83 7.31
CA PHE A 154 -1.48 -9.53 6.03
C PHE A 154 -0.11 -9.40 5.37
N PHE A 155 0.50 -8.21 5.45
CA PHE A 155 1.85 -7.97 4.95
C PHE A 155 2.87 -8.89 5.65
N THR A 156 2.83 -8.96 6.98
CA THR A 156 3.74 -9.83 7.75
C THR A 156 3.44 -11.31 7.51
N SER A 157 2.16 -11.68 7.46
CA SER A 157 1.73 -13.06 7.20
C SER A 157 2.19 -13.55 5.84
N PHE A 158 2.26 -12.67 4.82
CA PHE A 158 2.89 -13.02 3.55
C PHE A 158 4.33 -13.48 3.76
N PHE A 159 5.20 -12.67 4.37
CA PHE A 159 6.62 -13.06 4.50
C PHE A 159 6.84 -14.29 5.40
N VAL A 160 6.02 -14.46 6.44
CA VAL A 160 6.18 -15.57 7.39
C VAL A 160 5.63 -16.89 6.85
N GLN A 161 4.52 -16.85 6.11
CA GLN A 161 3.76 -18.06 5.76
C GLN A 161 3.78 -18.39 4.26
N THR A 162 4.31 -17.51 3.41
CA THR A 162 4.26 -17.73 1.96
C THR A 162 5.16 -18.88 1.53
N SER A 163 4.60 -19.76 0.70
CA SER A 163 5.28 -20.81 -0.04
C SER A 163 4.99 -20.63 -1.52
N LEU A 164 5.85 -21.18 -2.37
CA LEU A 164 5.52 -21.37 -3.78
C LEU A 164 4.32 -22.32 -3.86
N LYS A 165 3.33 -21.99 -4.71
CA LYS A 165 2.30 -22.96 -5.05
C LYS A 165 2.98 -24.14 -5.72
N ASP A 166 2.82 -25.33 -5.16
CA ASP A 166 3.33 -26.54 -5.78
C ASP A 166 2.63 -26.68 -7.13
N LYS A 167 3.38 -26.59 -8.24
CA LYS A 167 2.88 -26.97 -9.56
C LYS A 167 2.85 -28.50 -9.64
N THR A 168 2.09 -29.16 -8.77
CA THR A 168 1.73 -30.56 -8.98
C THR A 168 0.56 -30.59 -9.95
N LEU A 169 0.94 -30.81 -11.22
CA LEU A 169 0.25 -31.62 -12.22
C LEU A 169 -1.27 -31.43 -12.30
N ASP A 170 -1.69 -30.68 -13.31
CA ASP A 170 -2.99 -30.86 -13.94
C ASP A 170 -3.01 -32.25 -14.61
N GLU A 171 -3.18 -33.30 -13.80
CA GLU A 171 -3.51 -34.67 -14.24
C GLU A 171 -4.99 -34.76 -14.68
N SER A 172 -5.64 -33.65 -15.05
CA SER A 172 -6.98 -33.65 -15.66
C SER A 172 -6.98 -33.61 -17.19
N ASP A 173 -5.80 -33.56 -17.83
CA ASP A 173 -5.63 -33.74 -19.29
C ASP A 173 -5.38 -35.21 -19.71
N PHE A 174 -5.59 -36.17 -18.81
CA PHE A 174 -5.42 -37.61 -19.07
C PHE A 174 -6.68 -38.44 -18.79
N PHE A 175 -7.88 -37.99 -19.17
CA PHE A 175 -9.05 -38.88 -19.39
C PHE A 175 -9.98 -38.36 -20.49
#